data_AF-A0AAV5F9T8-F1
#
_entry.id   AF-A0AAV5F9T8-F1
#
_cell.length_a   1.000
_cell.length_b   1.000
_cell.length_c   1.000
_cell.angle_alpha   90.00
_cell.angle_beta   90.00
_cell.angle_gamma   90.00
#
_symmetry.space_group_name_H-M   'P 1'
#
loop_
_entity.id
_entity.type
_entity.pdbx_description
1 polymer ?
#
loop_
_entity_poly.entity_id
_entity_poly.type
_entity_poly.pdbx_seq_one_letter_code
_entity_poly.pdbx_strand_id
1 'polypeptide(L)' 'MFSVTIVVAYLMKKHRMSVESALSLVRSKRPQVGPNEGFMSQLENFEKSLQGKTHIAVIMLLYVICLICVRGS' A
#
# COMPACT_ATOMS: atom_id res chain seq x y z
N MET A 1 -6.53 -4.44 9.05
CA MET A 1 -6.69 -3.50 7.91
C MET A 1 -5.36 -2.81 7.56
N PHE A 2 -4.77 -1.98 8.43
CA PHE A 2 -3.57 -1.16 8.14
C PHE A 2 -2.30 -1.95 7.76
N SER A 3 -2.03 -3.07 8.44
CA SER A 3 -0.88 -3.93 8.13
C SER A 3 -0.95 -4.51 6.70
N VAL A 4 -2.15 -4.78 6.18
CA VAL A 4 -2.36 -5.31 4.83
C VAL A 4 -1.96 -4.26 3.80
N THR A 5 -2.40 -3.02 3.97
CA THR A 5 -2.09 -1.90 3.07
C THR A 5 -0.58 -1.68 2.96
N ILE A 6 0.14 -1.74 4.09
CA ILE A 6 1.61 -1.57 4.11
C ILE A 6 2.31 -2.73 3.38
N VAL A 7 1.88 -3.97 3.63
CA VAL A 7 2.44 -5.15 2.94
C VAL A 7 2.19 -5.09 1.43
N VAL A 8 0.99 -4.70 1.01
CA VAL A 8 0.65 -4.55 -0.41
C VAL A 8 1.50 -3.45 -1.06
N ALA A 9 1.60 -2.27 -0.44
CA ALA A 9 2.43 -1.18 -0.94
C ALA A 9 3.93 -1.56 -1.04
N TYR A 10 4.43 -2.33 -0.06
CA TYR A 10 5.79 -2.86 -0.10
C TYR A 10 6.01 -3.80 -1.28
N LEU A 11 5.09 -4.75 -1.50
CA LEU A 11 5.16 -5.70 -2.62
C LEU A 11 5.15 -4.96 -3.97
N MET A 12 4.25 -3.98 -4.13
CA MET A 12 4.17 -3.15 -5.33
C MET A 12 5.50 -2.44 -5.62
N LYS A 13 6.12 -1.81 -4.60
CA LYS A 13 7.36 -1.07 -4.79
C LYS A 13 8.58 -1.97 -4.99
N LYS A 14 8.75 -2.99 -4.14
CA LYS A 14 9.96 -3.84 -4.12
C LYS A 14 9.97 -4.84 -5.27
N HIS A 15 8.80 -5.40 -5.58
CA HIS A 15 8.66 -6.46 -6.58
C HIS A 15 7.99 -5.98 -7.88
N ARG A 16 7.72 -4.66 -8.01
CA ARG A 16 7.07 -4.06 -9.20
C ARG A 16 5.73 -4.73 -9.55
N MET A 17 5.00 -5.17 -8.54
CA MET A 17 3.69 -5.78 -8.71
C MET A 17 2.62 -4.70 -8.90
N SER A 18 1.58 -5.04 -9.66
CA SER A 18 0.35 -4.26 -9.62
C SER A 18 -0.33 -4.39 -8.26
N VAL A 19 -1.20 -3.44 -7.91
CA VAL A 19 -2.01 -3.50 -6.69
C VAL A 19 -2.83 -4.78 -6.64
N GLU A 20 -3.39 -5.19 -7.79
CA GLU A 20 -4.16 -6.43 -7.93
C GLU A 20 -3.30 -7.67 -7.68
N SER A 21 -2.11 -7.74 -8.30
CA SER A 21 -1.18 -8.87 -8.14
C SER A 21 -0.71 -8.99 -6.69
N ALA A 22 -0.37 -7.87 -6.05
CA ALA A 22 0.05 -7.82 -4.66
C ALA A 22 -1.08 -8.22 -3.71
N LEU A 23 -2.33 -7.77 -3.96
CA LEU A 23 -3.50 -8.18 -3.18
C LEU A 23 -3.82 -9.66 -3.34
N SER A 24 -3.76 -10.19 -4.56
CA SER A 24 -3.97 -11.61 -4.84
C SER A 24 -2.97 -12.47 -4.06
N LEU A 25 -1.69 -12.08 -4.07
CA LEU A 25 -0.65 -12.75 -3.29
C LEU A 25 -0.95 -12.71 -1.79
N VAL A 26 -1.33 -11.57 -1.23
CA VAL A 26 -1.68 -11.45 0.19
C VAL A 26 -2.90 -12.30 0.53
N ARG A 27 -3.95 -12.27 -0.30
CA ARG A 27 -5.17 -13.07 -0.13
C ARG A 27 -4.91 -14.57 -0.21
N SER A 28 -3.97 -15.01 -1.05
CA SER A 28 -3.56 -16.43 -1.12
C SER A 28 -3.01 -16.97 0.20
N LYS A 29 -2.42 -16.09 1.04
CA LYS A 29 -1.90 -16.43 2.36
C LYS A 29 -2.89 -16.14 3.49
N ARG A 30 -3.77 -15.16 3.30
CA ARG A 30 -4.78 -14.71 4.27
C ARG A 30 -6.07 -14.31 3.53
N PRO A 31 -7.00 -15.24 3.29
CA PRO A 31 -8.18 -14.98 2.45
C PRO A 31 -9.12 -13.90 2.99
N GLN A 32 -9.21 -13.75 4.32
CA GLN A 32 -10.12 -12.84 4.99
C GLN A 32 -9.59 -11.39 5.14
N VAL A 33 -8.45 -11.06 4.53
CA VAL A 33 -7.83 -9.74 4.70
C VAL A 33 -7.88 -8.92 3.42
N GLY A 34 -8.20 -7.65 3.58
CA GLY A 34 -8.20 -6.67 2.52
C GLY A 34 -8.14 -5.25 3.09
N PRO A 35 -7.63 -4.29 2.31
CA PRO A 35 -7.83 -2.87 2.60
C PRO A 35 -9.34 -2.54 2.55
N ASN A 36 -9.76 -1.53 3.30
CA ASN A 36 -11.06 -0.90 3.06
C ASN A 36 -11.00 -0.06 1.76
N GLU A 37 -12.15 0.44 1.31
CA GLU A 37 -12.22 1.25 0.07
C GLU A 37 -11.28 2.45 0.08
N GLY A 38 -11.17 3.17 1.20
CA GLY A 38 -10.26 4.30 1.33
C GLY A 38 -8.78 3.94 1.13
N PHE A 39 -8.33 2.83 1.71
CA PHE A 39 -6.98 2.31 1.50
C PHE A 39 -6.78 1.73 0.10
N MET A 40 -7.83 1.18 -0.50
CA MET A 40 -7.76 0.69 -1.87
C MET A 40 -7.49 1.85 -2.84
N SER A 41 -8.23 2.96 -2.73
CA SER A 41 -8.00 4.16 -3.53
C SER A 41 -6.60 4.76 -3.32
N GLN A 42 -6.07 4.70 -2.09
CA GLN A 42 -4.69 5.12 -1.80
C GLN A 42 -3.65 4.23 -2.49
N LEU A 43 -3.88 2.91 -2.56
CA LEU A 43 -3.00 1.97 -3.23
C LEU A 43 -3.02 2.14 -4.75
N GLU A 44 -4.19 2.38 -5.35
CA GLU A 44 -4.30 2.67 -6.80
C GLU A 44 -3.58 3.96 -7.18
N ASN A 45 -3.72 5.01 -6.37
CA ASN A 45 -2.96 6.26 -6.56
C ASN A 45 -1.46 6.04 -6.39
N PHE A 46 -1.06 5.19 -5.43
CA PHE A 46 0.33 4.80 -5.24
C PHE A 46 0.88 4.05 -6.45
N GLU A 47 0.14 3.12 -7.04
CA GLU A 47 0.52 2.41 -8.26
C GLU A 47 0.80 3.37 -9.43
N LYS A 48 -0.10 4.32 -9.67
CA LYS A 48 0.10 5.39 -10.68
C LYS A 48 1.35 6.21 -10.40
N SER A 49 1.60 6.52 -9.12
CA SER A 49 2.79 7.28 -8.70
C SER A 49 4.11 6.52 -8.86
N LEU A 50 4.09 5.18 -8.93
CA LEU A 50 5.29 4.36 -9.18
C LEU A 50 5.69 4.35 -10.66
N GLN A 51 4.74 4.60 -11.57
CA GLN A 51 4.98 4.64 -13.02
C GLN A 51 5.65 5.95 -13.44
N GLY A 52 5.36 7.07 -12.76
CA GLY A 52 6.13 8.30 -12.86
C GLY A 52 7.30 8.26 -11.89
N LYS A 53 8.56 8.34 -12.35
CA LYS A 53 9.76 8.35 -11.48
C LYS A 53 9.66 9.49 -10.44
N THR A 54 9.11 9.24 -9.25
CA THR A 54 8.84 10.31 -8.29
C THR A 54 9.20 9.91 -6.86
N HIS A 55 10.00 10.76 -6.19
CA HIS A 55 10.36 10.69 -4.77
C HIS A 55 9.13 10.62 -3.82
N ILE A 56 7.93 10.95 -4.33
CA ILE A 56 6.66 10.89 -3.60
C ILE A 56 6.33 9.49 -3.08
N ALA A 57 6.76 8.42 -3.73
CA ALA A 57 6.49 7.05 -3.26
C ALA A 57 7.20 6.71 -1.93
N VAL A 58 8.37 7.29 -1.67
CA VAL A 58 9.06 7.17 -0.36
C VAL A 58 8.35 8.03 0.68
N ILE A 59 7.93 9.24 0.27
CA ILE A 59 7.18 10.15 1.12
C ILE A 59 5.84 9.53 1.50
N MET A 60 5.11 8.85 0.62
CA MET A 60 3.85 8.16 0.94
C MET A 60 4.04 7.03 1.95
N LEU A 61 5.11 6.23 1.83
CA LEU A 61 5.41 5.19 2.82
C LEU A 61 5.72 5.81 4.19
N LEU A 62 6.52 6.89 4.22
CA LEU A 62 6.86 7.63 5.44
C LEU A 62 5.68 8.42 6.01
N TYR A 63 4.82 8.98 5.16
CA TYR A 63 3.65 9.78 5.53
C TYR A 63 2.54 8.87 6.05
N VAL A 64 2.37 7.67 5.49
CA VAL A 64 1.51 6.63 6.04
C VAL A 64 2.04 6.19 7.41
N ILE A 65 3.34 5.93 7.56
CA ILE A 65 3.95 5.63 8.88
C ILE A 65 3.76 6.80 9.87
N CYS A 66 3.95 8.04 9.42
CA CYS A 66 3.86 9.25 10.24
C CYS A 66 2.42 9.58 10.65
N LEU A 67 1.42 9.48 9.76
CA LEU A 67 0.01 9.64 10.10
C LEU A 67 -0.49 8.58 11.08
N ILE A 68 0.07 7.37 11.02
CA ILE A 68 -0.25 6.31 11.98
C ILE A 68 0.38 6.58 13.35
N CYS A 69 1.60 7.14 13.40
CA CYS A 69 2.24 7.56 14.65
C CYS A 69 1.60 8.82 15.27
N VAL A 70 1.09 9.76 14.47
CA VAL A 70 0.61 11.08 14.94
C VAL A 70 -0.88 11.09 15.31
N ARG A 71 -1.71 10.20 14.75
CA ARG A 71 -3.13 10.06 15.15
C ARG A 71 -3.37 8.99 16.22
N GLY A 72 -2.31 8.48 16.84
CA GLY A 72 -2.34 7.47 17.90
C GLY A 72 -2.03 8.02 19.29
N SER A 73 -2.47 9.23 19.63
CA SER A 73 -2.52 9.76 21.01
C SER A 73 -3.91 10.30 21.31
#